data_AF-A0A3D5KL95-F1
#
_entry.id   AF-A0A3D5KL95-F1
#
_cell.length_a   1.000
_cell.length_b   1.000
_cell.length_c   1.000
_cell.angle_alpha   90.00
_cell.angle_beta   90.00
_cell.angle_gamma   90.00
#
_symmetry.space_group_name_H-M   'P 1'
#
loop_
_entity.id
_entity.type
_entity.pdbx_description
1 polymer ?
#
loop_
_entity_poly.entity_id
_entity_poly.type
_entity_poly.pdbx_seq_one_letter_code
_entity_poly.pdbx_strand_id
1 'polypeptide(L)'
;MDDNKQLKGVVLVRKWWPILASFGGAVVMLLAFFIPSVQDQWDRYKSRKVIEEYVSLGDDLLNEERYKMAEEAFAKAFELSESKRLDIEVKRLTAHVSRVHENPDWNSHISDSLKEIDFQFLLHFQDDKNDQNHRINTLNCYGIFLARSGKLKEAKAVFDEALGLDPKETITYVNLGNLLDQQKKYSDAEKMYRKAIAIDANNIYAHYNLGLLLELTDRPEEAKKELTRANELETKPNE
;
A
#
# COMPACT_ATOMS: atom_id res chain seq x y z
N MET A 1 -23.03 23.08 -34.60
CA MET A 1 -23.35 22.27 -35.78
C MET A 1 -23.03 20.81 -35.47
N ASP A 2 -23.89 20.09 -34.74
CA ASP A 2 -24.10 18.64 -34.94
C ASP A 2 -25.37 18.10 -34.20
N ASP A 3 -26.50 18.82 -34.30
CA ASP A 3 -27.81 18.29 -33.81
C ASP A 3 -28.37 17.15 -34.70
N ASN A 4 -27.69 16.87 -35.82
CA ASN A 4 -28.18 15.97 -36.85
C ASN A 4 -27.74 14.50 -36.64
N LYS A 5 -26.82 14.21 -35.70
CA LYS A 5 -26.46 12.84 -35.33
C LYS A 5 -27.42 12.19 -34.34
N GLN A 6 -27.97 12.93 -33.38
CA GLN A 6 -28.93 12.38 -32.41
C GLN A 6 -30.29 12.05 -33.05
N LEU A 7 -30.74 12.86 -34.01
CA LEU A 7 -32.01 12.64 -34.70
C LEU A 7 -32.01 11.40 -35.60
N LYS A 8 -30.86 11.00 -36.18
CA LYS A 8 -30.76 9.81 -37.04
C LYS A 8 -30.91 8.49 -36.27
N GLY A 9 -30.41 8.42 -35.04
CA GLY A 9 -30.54 7.23 -34.19
C GLY A 9 -31.99 6.99 -33.74
N VAL A 10 -32.68 8.06 -33.33
CA VAL A 10 -34.06 8.01 -32.84
C VAL A 10 -35.06 7.63 -33.96
N VAL A 11 -34.84 8.11 -35.19
CA VAL A 11 -35.68 7.78 -36.35
C VAL A 11 -35.52 6.31 -36.78
N LEU A 12 -34.32 5.75 -36.65
CA LEU A 12 -34.06 4.35 -36.99
C LEU A 12 -34.77 3.41 -36.02
N VAL A 13 -34.68 3.63 -34.71
CA VAL A 13 -35.33 2.81 -33.68
C VAL A 13 -36.86 2.80 -33.84
N ARG A 14 -37.46 3.95 -34.16
CA ARG A 14 -38.93 4.09 -34.28
C ARG A 14 -39.51 3.32 -35.48
N LYS A 15 -38.72 3.11 -36.54
CA LYS A 15 -39.15 2.43 -37.78
C LYS A 15 -39.19 0.89 -37.64
N TRP A 16 -38.37 0.34 -36.74
CA TRP A 16 -38.27 -1.12 -36.51
C TRP A 16 -39.00 -1.60 -35.24
N TRP A 17 -39.48 -0.68 -34.40
CA TRP A 17 -40.23 -0.98 -33.16
C TRP A 17 -41.43 -1.94 -33.34
N PRO A 18 -42.27 -1.83 -34.39
CA PRO A 18 -43.40 -2.76 -34.57
C PRO A 18 -42.96 -4.20 -34.85
N ILE A 19 -41.80 -4.38 -35.49
CA ILE A 19 -41.24 -5.69 -35.82
C ILE A 19 -40.63 -6.32 -34.56
N LEU A 20 -39.87 -5.54 -33.79
CA LEU A 20 -39.28 -5.97 -32.52
C LEU A 20 -40.35 -6.32 -31.46
N ALA A 21 -41.46 -5.59 -31.39
CA ALA A 21 -42.55 -5.85 -30.44
C ALA A 21 -43.29 -7.19 -30.68
N SER A 22 -43.13 -7.80 -31.85
CA SER A 22 -43.73 -9.12 -32.18
C SER A 22 -42.89 -10.31 -31.72
N PHE A 23 -41.63 -10.09 -31.38
CA PHE A 23 -40.73 -11.11 -30.86
C PHE A 23 -40.86 -11.17 -29.33
N GLY A 24 -41.10 -12.35 -28.76
CA GLY A 24 -41.16 -12.53 -27.31
C GLY A 24 -39.90 -11.98 -26.62
N GLY A 25 -40.03 -11.47 -25.39
CA GLY A 25 -38.98 -10.67 -24.72
C GLY A 25 -37.56 -11.25 -24.72
N ALA A 26 -37.42 -12.59 -24.80
CA ALA A 26 -36.13 -13.27 -24.92
C ALA A 26 -35.44 -13.04 -26.29
N VAL A 27 -36.18 -12.98 -27.40
CA VAL A 27 -35.63 -12.73 -28.74
C VAL A 27 -35.25 -11.27 -28.91
N VAL A 28 -36.01 -10.34 -28.32
CA VAL A 28 -35.64 -8.91 -28.27
C VAL A 28 -34.36 -8.71 -27.45
N MET A 29 -34.20 -9.41 -26.33
CA MET A 29 -32.94 -9.39 -25.57
C MET A 29 -31.75 -9.98 -26.36
N LEU A 30 -31.93 -11.08 -27.09
CA LEU A 30 -30.88 -11.66 -27.94
C LEU A 30 -30.48 -10.72 -29.09
N LEU A 31 -31.44 -10.07 -29.74
CA LEU A 31 -31.16 -9.09 -30.79
C LEU A 31 -30.48 -7.83 -30.27
N ALA A 32 -30.73 -7.45 -29.01
CA ALA A 32 -30.07 -6.31 -28.38
C ALA A 32 -28.54 -6.52 -28.27
N PHE A 33 -28.04 -7.75 -28.12
CA PHE A 33 -26.60 -8.05 -28.10
C PHE A 33 -25.88 -7.82 -29.44
N PHE A 34 -26.61 -7.76 -30.57
CA PHE A 34 -26.03 -7.39 -31.87
C PHE A 34 -25.94 -5.86 -32.06
N ILE A 35 -26.45 -5.07 -31.11
CA ILE A 35 -26.27 -3.63 -31.07
C ILE A 35 -24.94 -3.36 -30.35
N PRO A 36 -23.92 -2.78 -31.01
CA PRO A 36 -22.60 -2.55 -30.40
C PRO A 36 -22.68 -1.81 -29.05
N SER A 37 -23.60 -0.87 -28.90
CA SER A 37 -23.78 -0.12 -27.65
C SER A 37 -24.25 -0.97 -26.46
N VAL A 38 -25.04 -2.03 -26.70
CA VAL A 38 -25.55 -2.92 -25.65
C VAL A 38 -24.49 -3.97 -25.30
N GLN A 39 -23.77 -4.49 -26.29
CA GLN A 39 -22.60 -5.34 -26.07
C GLN A 39 -21.55 -4.59 -25.23
N ASP A 40 -21.22 -3.35 -25.59
CA ASP A 40 -20.32 -2.49 -24.80
C ASP A 40 -20.84 -2.24 -23.38
N GLN A 41 -22.15 -2.10 -23.18
CA GLN A 41 -22.74 -1.96 -21.84
C GLN A 41 -22.60 -3.25 -21.01
N TRP A 42 -22.81 -4.40 -21.62
CA TRP A 42 -22.71 -5.69 -20.94
C TRP A 42 -21.26 -6.06 -20.62
N ASP A 43 -20.33 -5.77 -21.53
CA ASP A 43 -18.89 -5.96 -21.32
C ASP A 43 -18.40 -5.01 -20.22
N ARG A 44 -18.82 -3.75 -20.21
CA ARG A 44 -18.56 -2.82 -19.08
C ARG A 44 -19.13 -3.32 -17.75
N TYR A 45 -20.34 -3.89 -17.75
CA TYR A 45 -20.96 -4.44 -16.54
C TYR A 45 -20.17 -5.64 -16.00
N LYS A 46 -19.80 -6.59 -16.86
CA LYS A 46 -18.98 -7.74 -16.48
C LYS A 46 -17.61 -7.32 -15.96
N SER A 47 -16.94 -6.41 -16.67
CA SER A 47 -15.65 -5.87 -16.24
C SER A 47 -15.76 -5.20 -14.88
N ARG A 48 -16.83 -4.43 -14.63
CA ARG A 48 -17.08 -3.82 -13.32
C ARG A 48 -17.20 -4.86 -12.21
N LYS A 49 -17.96 -5.94 -12.43
CA LYS A 49 -18.12 -7.01 -11.43
C LYS A 49 -16.77 -7.68 -11.11
N VAL A 50 -15.98 -7.99 -12.13
CA VAL A 50 -14.65 -8.60 -11.95
C VAL A 50 -13.70 -7.64 -11.20
N ILE A 51 -13.73 -6.34 -11.51
CA ILE A 51 -12.97 -5.34 -10.74
C ILE A 51 -13.40 -5.34 -9.28
N GLU A 52 -14.70 -5.34 -8.99
CA GLU A 52 -15.24 -5.36 -7.63
C GLU A 52 -14.85 -6.64 -6.86
N GLU A 53 -14.81 -7.79 -7.53
CA GLU A 53 -14.32 -9.05 -6.94
C GLU A 53 -12.83 -8.98 -6.56
N TYR A 54 -11.96 -8.43 -7.44
CA TYR A 54 -10.55 -8.23 -7.09
C TYR A 54 -10.35 -7.19 -5.98
N VAL A 55 -11.15 -6.12 -5.95
CA VAL A 55 -11.11 -5.14 -4.85
C VAL A 55 -11.53 -5.80 -3.54
N SER A 56 -12.60 -6.59 -3.53
CA SER A 56 -13.04 -7.31 -2.32
C SER A 56 -11.97 -8.29 -1.84
N LEU A 57 -11.38 -9.07 -2.75
CA LEU A 57 -10.28 -9.98 -2.42
C LEU A 57 -9.09 -9.21 -1.84
N GLY A 58 -8.73 -8.08 -2.43
CA GLY A 58 -7.65 -7.24 -1.93
C GLY A 58 -7.94 -6.70 -0.53
N ASP A 59 -9.18 -6.29 -0.26
CA ASP A 59 -9.60 -5.82 1.06
C ASP A 59 -9.53 -6.93 2.11
N ASP A 60 -9.99 -8.14 1.77
CA ASP A 60 -9.90 -9.32 2.66
C ASP A 60 -8.43 -9.65 2.97
N LEU A 61 -7.57 -9.69 1.94
CA LEU A 61 -6.14 -9.94 2.10
C LEU A 61 -5.44 -8.85 2.90
N LEU A 62 -5.85 -7.59 2.75
CA LEU A 62 -5.31 -6.47 3.51
C LEU A 62 -5.65 -6.60 5.01
N ASN A 63 -6.89 -7.01 5.31
CA ASN A 63 -7.34 -7.29 6.68
C ASN A 63 -6.64 -8.51 7.30
N GLU A 64 -6.24 -9.48 6.46
CA GLU A 64 -5.40 -10.62 6.84
C GLU A 64 -3.90 -10.27 6.92
N GLU A 65 -3.51 -8.99 6.76
CA GLU A 65 -2.12 -8.51 6.76
C GLU A 65 -1.26 -9.13 5.62
N ARG A 66 -1.90 -9.72 4.60
CA ARG A 66 -1.23 -10.33 3.43
C ARG A 66 -0.94 -9.28 2.37
N TYR A 67 -0.19 -8.26 2.75
CA TYR A 67 -0.03 -7.02 1.98
C TYR A 67 0.45 -7.22 0.55
N LYS A 68 1.37 -8.16 0.29
CA LYS A 68 1.84 -8.46 -1.07
C LYS A 68 0.71 -8.95 -1.97
N MET A 69 -0.11 -9.87 -1.47
CA MET A 69 -1.21 -10.42 -2.24
C MET A 69 -2.34 -9.41 -2.41
N ALA A 70 -2.59 -8.59 -1.38
CA ALA A 70 -3.51 -7.47 -1.48
C ALA A 70 -3.07 -6.46 -2.56
N GLU A 71 -1.79 -6.10 -2.58
CA GLU A 71 -1.20 -5.22 -3.60
C GLU A 71 -1.39 -5.79 -5.01
N GLU A 72 -1.11 -7.09 -5.22
CA GLU A 72 -1.30 -7.78 -6.49
C GLU A 72 -2.77 -7.79 -6.93
N ALA A 73 -3.71 -8.03 -6.00
CA ALA A 73 -5.15 -7.98 -6.27
C ALA A 73 -5.61 -6.57 -6.68
N PHE A 74 -5.18 -5.54 -5.95
CA PHE A 74 -5.50 -4.15 -6.30
C PHE A 74 -4.85 -3.71 -7.60
N ALA A 75 -3.61 -4.12 -7.87
CA ALA A 75 -2.95 -3.87 -9.15
C ALA A 75 -3.76 -4.47 -10.31
N LYS A 76 -4.29 -5.68 -10.14
CA LYS A 76 -5.12 -6.31 -11.16
C LYS A 76 -6.45 -5.57 -11.35
N ALA A 77 -7.10 -5.17 -10.26
CA ALA A 77 -8.31 -4.36 -10.29
C ALA A 77 -8.07 -3.00 -10.98
N PHE A 78 -6.93 -2.37 -10.72
CA PHE A 78 -6.56 -1.08 -11.30
C PHE A 78 -6.29 -1.20 -12.80
N GLU A 79 -5.55 -2.23 -13.23
CA GLU A 79 -5.32 -2.53 -14.65
C GLU A 79 -6.65 -2.75 -15.40
N LEU A 80 -7.54 -3.57 -14.85
CA LEU A 80 -8.86 -3.83 -15.43
C LEU A 80 -9.76 -2.58 -15.47
N SER A 81 -9.49 -1.60 -14.61
CA SER A 81 -10.15 -0.29 -14.65
C SER A 81 -9.56 0.69 -15.67
N GLU A 82 -8.63 0.23 -16.51
CA GLU A 82 -7.83 1.03 -17.45
C GLU A 82 -7.06 2.15 -16.75
N SER A 83 -6.63 1.91 -15.51
CA SER A 83 -5.87 2.87 -14.68
C SER A 83 -6.63 4.17 -14.39
N LYS A 84 -7.96 4.13 -14.34
CA LYS A 84 -8.82 5.32 -14.15
C LYS A 84 -9.46 5.40 -12.76
N ARG A 85 -9.34 4.35 -11.93
CA ARG A 85 -9.96 4.27 -10.61
C ARG A 85 -8.97 4.63 -9.50
N LEU A 86 -8.95 5.91 -9.16
CA LEU A 86 -8.07 6.45 -8.11
C LEU A 86 -8.30 5.78 -6.75
N ASP A 87 -9.54 5.41 -6.43
CA ASP A 87 -9.90 4.70 -5.21
C ASP A 87 -9.20 3.32 -5.09
N ILE A 88 -8.99 2.63 -6.21
CA ILE A 88 -8.26 1.36 -6.25
C ILE A 88 -6.76 1.62 -6.15
N GLU A 89 -6.26 2.68 -6.78
CA GLU A 89 -4.85 3.04 -6.69
C GLU A 89 -4.43 3.41 -5.27
N VAL A 90 -5.29 4.14 -4.53
CA VAL A 90 -5.06 4.39 -3.10
C VAL A 90 -4.90 3.07 -2.35
N LYS A 91 -5.82 2.12 -2.53
CA LYS A 91 -5.76 0.80 -1.86
C LYS A 91 -4.48 0.04 -2.22
N ARG A 92 -4.08 0.06 -3.49
CA ARG A 92 -2.83 -0.54 -3.97
C ARG A 92 -1.61 0.08 -3.29
N LEU A 93 -1.53 1.41 -3.27
CA LEU A 93 -0.44 2.15 -2.64
C LEU A 93 -0.40 1.91 -1.13
N THR A 94 -1.56 1.88 -0.46
CA THR A 94 -1.68 1.53 0.97
C THR A 94 -1.14 0.12 1.23
N ALA A 95 -1.54 -0.88 0.44
CA ALA A 95 -1.03 -2.24 0.57
C ALA A 95 0.49 -2.30 0.32
N HIS A 96 1.00 -1.57 -0.68
CA HIS A 96 2.42 -1.49 -0.96
C HIS A 96 3.21 -0.90 0.22
N VAL A 97 2.74 0.22 0.79
CA VAL A 97 3.34 0.86 1.95
C VAL A 97 3.31 -0.07 3.16
N SER A 98 2.17 -0.70 3.47
CA SER A 98 2.08 -1.62 4.61
C SER A 98 3.02 -2.82 4.45
N ARG A 99 3.16 -3.36 3.24
CA ARG A 99 4.15 -4.42 2.95
C ARG A 99 5.59 -3.99 3.26
N VAL A 100 5.95 -2.76 2.89
CA VAL A 100 7.29 -2.21 3.15
C VAL A 100 7.47 -1.89 4.64
N HIS A 101 6.41 -1.47 5.32
CA HIS A 101 6.43 -1.17 6.75
C HIS A 101 6.60 -2.43 7.62
N GLU A 102 5.92 -3.53 7.29
CA GLU A 102 5.99 -4.80 8.04
C GLU A 102 7.38 -5.44 7.98
N ASN A 103 8.01 -5.38 6.80
CA ASN A 103 9.37 -5.86 6.60
C ASN A 103 10.27 -4.71 6.11
N PRO A 104 10.65 -3.79 7.02
CA PRO A 104 11.39 -2.58 6.68
C PRO A 104 12.82 -2.96 6.33
N ASP A 105 13.04 -3.27 5.06
CA ASP A 105 14.40 -3.48 4.55
C ASP A 105 15.04 -2.12 4.29
N TRP A 106 15.67 -1.59 5.33
CA TRP A 106 16.40 -0.33 5.29
C TRP A 106 17.51 -0.34 4.21
N ASN A 107 18.05 -1.52 3.89
CA ASN A 107 19.16 -1.71 2.97
C ASN A 107 18.69 -1.97 1.53
N SER A 108 17.53 -2.59 1.30
CA SER A 108 17.00 -2.76 -0.06
C SER A 108 16.19 -1.57 -0.58
N HIS A 109 15.89 -1.62 -1.88
CA HIS A 109 15.14 -0.59 -2.55
C HIS A 109 13.68 -0.63 -2.04
N ILE A 110 13.26 0.42 -1.32
CA ILE A 110 11.87 0.66 -0.85
C ILE A 110 10.82 0.25 -1.89
N SER A 111 11.14 0.44 -3.17
CA SER A 111 10.68 -0.29 -4.36
C SER A 111 11.01 0.64 -5.53
N ASP A 112 11.33 0.10 -6.70
CA ASP A 112 11.45 0.92 -7.92
C ASP A 112 10.11 1.60 -8.31
N SER A 113 9.00 1.25 -7.65
CA SER A 113 7.65 1.75 -7.96
C SER A 113 7.19 2.96 -7.14
N LEU A 114 7.66 3.16 -5.90
CA LEU A 114 7.18 4.27 -5.05
C LEU A 114 7.99 5.54 -5.27
N LYS A 115 7.29 6.64 -5.49
CA LYS A 115 7.84 7.98 -5.67
C LYS A 115 7.41 8.87 -4.51
N GLU A 116 8.13 9.97 -4.33
CA GLU A 116 7.79 11.00 -3.33
C GLU A 116 6.32 11.44 -3.41
N ILE A 117 5.78 11.57 -4.64
CA ILE A 117 4.39 11.96 -4.86
C ILE A 117 3.38 10.94 -4.32
N ASP A 118 3.72 9.65 -4.30
CA ASP A 118 2.81 8.60 -3.81
C ASP A 118 2.63 8.71 -2.30
N PHE A 119 3.71 9.01 -1.57
CA PHE A 119 3.65 9.27 -0.13
C PHE A 119 2.85 10.54 0.17
N GLN A 120 3.12 11.64 -0.54
CA GLN A 120 2.39 12.90 -0.37
C GLN A 120 0.89 12.73 -0.65
N PHE A 121 0.56 11.98 -1.70
CA PHE A 121 -0.82 11.66 -2.06
C PHE A 121 -1.51 10.83 -0.97
N LEU A 122 -0.86 9.76 -0.48
CA LEU A 122 -1.41 8.92 0.59
C LEU A 122 -1.62 9.71 1.89
N LEU A 123 -0.63 10.48 2.33
CA LEU A 123 -0.72 11.27 3.56
C LEU A 123 -1.88 12.27 3.49
N HIS A 124 -2.04 12.97 2.36
CA HIS A 124 -3.16 13.89 2.15
C HIS A 124 -4.51 13.15 2.23
N PHE A 125 -4.63 12.00 1.57
CA PHE A 125 -5.86 11.22 1.57
C PHE A 125 -6.21 10.61 2.94
N GLN A 126 -5.20 10.24 3.73
CA GLN A 126 -5.35 9.65 5.06
C GLN A 126 -5.73 10.69 6.11
N ASP A 127 -5.28 11.95 5.96
CA ASP A 127 -5.73 13.07 6.82
C ASP A 127 -7.24 13.26 6.74
N ASP A 128 -7.81 13.19 5.54
CA ASP A 128 -9.25 13.37 5.31
C ASP A 128 -10.11 12.26 5.94
N LYS A 129 -9.53 11.07 6.14
CA LYS A 129 -10.25 9.87 6.62
C LYS A 129 -9.97 9.50 8.07
N ASN A 130 -9.07 10.21 8.75
CA ASN A 130 -8.60 9.88 10.09
C ASN A 130 -8.07 8.42 10.20
N ASP A 131 -7.38 7.96 9.16
CA ASP A 131 -6.80 6.61 9.09
C ASP A 131 -5.39 6.60 9.70
N GLN A 132 -5.33 6.65 11.04
CA GLN A 132 -4.09 6.87 11.77
C GLN A 132 -3.06 5.74 11.58
N ASN A 133 -3.50 4.48 11.54
CA ASN A 133 -2.60 3.34 11.41
C ASN A 133 -1.90 3.34 10.05
N HIS A 134 -2.65 3.47 8.95
CA HIS A 134 -2.03 3.53 7.62
C HIS A 134 -1.20 4.81 7.44
N ARG A 135 -1.57 5.91 8.11
CA ARG A 135 -0.75 7.13 8.14
C ARG A 135 0.60 6.88 8.79
N ILE A 136 0.64 6.23 9.95
CA ILE A 136 1.90 5.88 10.63
C ILE A 136 2.78 5.01 9.73
N ASN A 137 2.21 3.99 9.07
CA ASN A 137 2.95 3.16 8.10
C ASN A 137 3.51 3.99 6.94
N THR A 138 2.70 4.92 6.42
CA THR A 138 3.09 5.82 5.32
C THR A 138 4.20 6.77 5.73
N LEU A 139 4.11 7.39 6.91
CA LEU A 139 5.16 8.24 7.46
C LEU A 139 6.45 7.43 7.67
N ASN A 140 6.37 6.21 8.20
CA ASN A 140 7.52 5.34 8.36
C ASN A 140 8.22 5.06 7.03
N CYS A 141 7.49 4.60 6.02
CA CYS A 141 8.06 4.34 4.69
C CYS A 141 8.59 5.61 4.03
N TYR A 142 7.89 6.74 4.18
CA TYR A 142 8.35 8.02 3.63
C TYR A 142 9.64 8.51 4.31
N GLY A 143 9.77 8.32 5.63
CA GLY A 143 10.98 8.60 6.38
C GLY A 143 12.18 7.79 5.86
N ILE A 144 11.99 6.49 5.58
CA ILE A 144 13.03 5.65 4.95
C ILE A 144 13.38 6.22 3.56
N PHE A 145 12.37 6.59 2.75
CA PHE A 145 12.56 7.14 1.41
C PHE A 145 13.37 8.44 1.42
N LEU A 146 13.05 9.35 2.34
CA LEU A 146 13.76 10.61 2.54
C LEU A 146 15.20 10.38 3.02
N ALA A 147 15.41 9.43 3.94
CA ALA A 147 16.74 9.08 4.45
C ALA A 147 17.66 8.59 3.33
N ARG A 148 17.15 7.68 2.48
CA ARG A 148 17.87 7.17 1.30
C ARG A 148 18.12 8.24 0.24
N SER A 149 17.21 9.22 0.14
CA SER A 149 17.38 10.39 -0.73
C SER A 149 18.34 11.44 -0.16
N GLY A 150 18.97 11.18 0.98
CA GLY A 150 19.89 12.11 1.65
C GLY A 150 19.21 13.28 2.37
N LYS A 151 17.86 13.32 2.38
CA LYS A 151 17.06 14.35 3.06
C LYS A 151 16.89 14.01 4.55
N LEU A 152 18.02 13.86 5.26
CA LEU A 152 18.04 13.28 6.62
C LEU A 152 17.25 14.09 7.66
N LYS A 153 17.17 15.42 7.51
CA LYS A 153 16.37 16.27 8.40
C LYS A 153 14.87 16.06 8.21
N GLU A 154 14.43 15.94 6.96
CA GLU A 154 13.04 15.68 6.61
C GLU A 154 12.64 14.27 7.05
N ALA A 155 13.50 13.27 6.84
CA ALA A 155 13.30 11.92 7.34
C ALA A 155 13.06 11.91 8.85
N LYS A 156 13.90 12.61 9.61
CA LYS A 156 13.71 12.73 11.06
C LYS A 156 12.37 13.39 11.41
N ALA A 157 12.00 14.48 10.73
CA ALA A 157 10.74 15.17 11.01
C ALA A 157 9.53 14.26 10.77
N VAL A 158 9.56 13.46 9.70
CA VAL A 158 8.50 12.49 9.38
C VAL A 158 8.43 11.36 10.41
N PHE A 159 9.57 10.84 10.88
CA PHE A 159 9.57 9.88 11.99
C PHE A 159 9.07 10.48 13.31
N ASP A 160 9.45 11.72 13.61
CA ASP A 160 8.95 12.44 14.80
C ASP A 160 7.42 12.67 14.70
N GLU A 161 6.89 12.91 13.49
CA GLU A 161 5.44 12.98 13.25
C GLU A 161 4.75 11.64 13.50
N ALA A 162 5.29 10.52 13.00
CA ALA A 162 4.75 9.19 13.24
C ALA A 162 4.70 8.87 14.75
N LEU A 163 5.76 9.21 15.50
CA LEU A 163 5.79 9.08 16.96
C LEU A 163 4.85 10.06 17.69
N GLY A 164 4.50 11.16 17.05
CA GLY A 164 3.47 12.09 17.55
C GLY A 164 2.06 11.49 17.47
N LEU A 165 1.81 10.63 16.48
CA LEU A 165 0.56 9.88 16.32
C LEU A 165 0.53 8.66 17.25
N ASP A 166 1.60 7.86 17.28
CA ASP A 166 1.77 6.77 18.24
C ASP A 166 3.17 6.78 18.89
N PRO A 167 3.27 7.22 20.15
CA PRO A 167 4.54 7.21 20.90
C PRO A 167 5.12 5.81 21.17
N LYS A 168 4.32 4.75 20.96
CA LYS A 168 4.69 3.34 21.12
C LYS A 168 4.90 2.62 19.79
N GLU A 169 4.98 3.34 18.67
CA GLU A 169 5.28 2.71 17.39
C GLU A 169 6.72 2.16 17.36
N THR A 170 6.87 0.85 17.54
CA THR A 170 8.15 0.16 17.66
C THR A 170 9.00 0.34 16.41
N ILE A 171 8.42 0.17 15.22
CA ILE A 171 9.15 0.20 13.96
C ILE A 171 9.71 1.61 13.69
N THR A 172 9.01 2.67 14.12
CA THR A 172 9.53 4.04 13.99
C THR A 172 10.80 4.25 14.81
N TYR A 173 10.90 3.68 16.02
CA TYR A 173 12.15 3.77 16.80
C TYR A 173 13.29 2.99 16.15
N VAL A 174 13.02 1.81 15.57
CA VAL A 174 14.03 1.07 14.80
C VAL A 174 14.54 1.92 13.63
N ASN A 175 13.63 2.49 12.84
CA ASN A 175 13.95 3.34 11.70
C ASN A 175 14.71 4.62 12.08
N LEU A 176 14.33 5.26 13.20
CA LEU A 176 15.06 6.42 13.72
C LEU A 176 16.46 6.03 14.20
N GLY A 177 16.62 4.84 14.78
CA GLY A 177 17.92 4.26 15.11
C GLY A 177 18.80 4.08 13.86
N ASN A 178 18.24 3.50 12.79
CA ASN A 178 18.96 3.30 11.52
C ASN A 178 19.39 4.65 10.89
N LEU A 179 18.52 5.66 10.93
CA LEU A 179 18.83 7.01 10.47
C LEU A 179 20.00 7.63 11.26
N LEU A 180 20.03 7.44 12.58
CA LEU A 180 21.09 7.94 13.45
C LEU A 180 22.40 7.18 13.26
N ASP A 181 22.33 5.87 13.03
CA ASP A 181 23.48 5.03 12.70
C ASP A 181 24.12 5.45 11.36
N GLN A 182 23.31 5.72 10.34
CA GLN A 182 23.77 6.30 9.06
C GLN A 182 24.48 7.65 9.25
N GLN A 183 24.07 8.43 10.27
CA GLN A 183 24.71 9.68 10.67
C GLN A 183 25.95 9.49 11.57
N LYS A 184 26.32 8.24 11.88
CA LYS A 184 27.38 7.86 12.82
C LYS A 184 27.14 8.34 14.26
N LYS A 185 25.88 8.60 14.62
CA LYS A 185 25.47 8.98 15.98
C LYS A 185 25.14 7.75 16.80
N TYR A 186 26.14 6.88 16.97
CA TYR A 186 25.96 5.54 17.52
C TYR A 186 25.29 5.51 18.91
N SER A 187 25.67 6.43 19.81
CA SER A 187 25.04 6.50 21.14
C SER A 187 23.54 6.81 21.08
N ASP A 188 23.10 7.66 20.15
CA ASP A 188 21.69 7.99 20.00
C ASP A 188 20.94 6.88 19.25
N ALA A 189 21.58 6.22 18.28
CA ALA A 189 21.03 5.04 17.61
C ALA A 189 20.75 3.90 18.61
N GLU A 190 21.73 3.61 19.49
CA GLU A 190 21.58 2.60 20.55
C GLU A 190 20.38 2.91 21.46
N LYS A 191 20.18 4.18 21.85
CA LYS A 191 19.01 4.58 22.66
C LYS A 191 17.70 4.27 21.95
N MET A 192 17.63 4.48 20.63
CA MET A 192 16.42 4.21 19.86
C MET A 192 16.14 2.71 19.73
N TYR A 193 17.15 1.89 19.42
CA TYR A 193 16.97 0.45 19.38
C TYR A 193 16.57 -0.13 20.73
N ARG A 194 17.21 0.32 21.82
CA ARG A 194 16.82 -0.10 23.18
C ARG A 194 15.40 0.33 23.54
N LYS A 195 14.94 1.50 23.05
CA LYS A 195 13.56 1.95 23.24
C LYS A 195 12.57 1.08 22.46
N ALA A 196 12.89 0.69 21.24
CA ALA A 196 12.09 -0.27 20.48
C ALA A 196 11.97 -1.61 21.24
N ILE A 197 13.08 -2.17 21.73
CA ILE A 197 13.09 -3.41 22.54
C ILE A 197 12.28 -3.26 23.84
N ALA A 198 12.31 -2.08 24.46
CA ALA A 198 11.54 -1.83 25.68
C ALA A 198 10.02 -1.78 25.43
N ILE A 199 9.60 -1.41 24.22
CA ILE A 199 8.19 -1.40 23.81
C ILE A 199 7.76 -2.80 23.36
N ASP A 200 8.58 -3.44 22.52
CA ASP A 200 8.38 -4.79 22.01
C ASP A 200 9.68 -5.60 22.15
N ALA A 201 9.72 -6.43 23.18
CA ALA A 201 10.87 -7.29 23.51
C ALA A 201 11.07 -8.46 22.54
N ASN A 202 10.17 -8.63 21.56
CA ASN A 202 10.25 -9.64 20.52
C ASN A 202 10.52 -9.02 19.14
N ASN A 203 10.82 -7.72 19.07
CA ASN A 203 11.13 -7.09 17.79
C ASN A 203 12.49 -7.55 17.26
N ILE A 204 12.45 -8.39 16.22
CA ILE A 204 13.65 -8.99 15.60
C ILE A 204 14.61 -7.91 15.08
N TYR A 205 14.08 -6.91 14.39
CA TYR A 205 14.90 -5.84 13.78
C TYR A 205 15.63 -5.00 14.83
N ALA A 206 14.98 -4.67 15.95
CA ALA A 206 15.60 -3.91 17.01
C ALA A 206 16.78 -4.66 17.66
N HIS A 207 16.62 -5.97 17.93
CA HIS A 207 17.69 -6.83 18.45
C HIS A 207 18.83 -6.97 17.45
N TYR A 208 18.51 -7.22 16.17
CA TYR A 208 19.51 -7.39 15.12
C TYR A 208 20.35 -6.11 14.93
N ASN A 209 19.69 -4.95 14.76
CA ASN A 209 20.39 -3.68 14.52
C ASN A 209 21.17 -3.21 15.74
N LEU A 210 20.67 -3.45 16.97
CA LEU A 210 21.44 -3.21 18.18
C LEU A 210 22.68 -4.11 18.23
N GLY A 211 22.55 -5.39 17.88
CA GLY A 211 23.65 -6.33 17.80
C GLY A 211 24.77 -5.86 16.86
N LEU A 212 24.42 -5.47 15.64
CA LEU A 212 25.37 -4.93 14.67
C LEU A 212 26.05 -3.65 15.16
N LEU A 213 25.29 -2.73 15.78
CA LEU A 213 25.82 -1.50 16.33
C LEU A 213 26.80 -1.75 17.49
N LEU A 214 26.50 -2.73 18.34
CA LEU A 214 27.37 -3.11 19.46
C LEU A 214 28.67 -3.75 18.96
N GLU A 215 28.63 -4.55 17.91
CA GLU A 215 29.83 -5.08 17.25
C GLU A 215 30.69 -3.95 16.68
N LEU A 216 30.06 -3.00 15.97
CA LEU A 216 30.73 -1.82 15.41
C LEU A 216 31.38 -0.94 16.50
N THR A 217 30.84 -0.95 17.71
CA THR A 217 31.30 -0.15 18.85
C THR A 217 32.15 -0.94 19.86
N ASP A 218 32.73 -2.08 19.44
CA ASP A 218 33.67 -2.90 20.21
C ASP A 218 33.09 -3.49 21.50
N ARG A 219 31.81 -3.90 21.46
CA ARG A 219 31.08 -4.57 22.55
C ARG A 219 30.57 -5.96 22.12
N PRO A 220 31.47 -6.88 21.73
CA PRO A 220 31.10 -8.15 21.07
C PRO A 220 30.27 -9.11 21.95
N GLU A 221 30.46 -9.11 23.27
CA GLU A 221 29.69 -9.98 24.17
C GLU A 221 28.21 -9.56 24.25
N GLU A 222 27.95 -8.26 24.30
CA GLU A 222 26.58 -7.73 24.24
C GLU A 222 25.99 -7.92 22.84
N ALA A 223 26.78 -7.68 21.79
CA ALA A 223 26.36 -7.91 20.40
C ALA A 223 25.89 -9.35 20.19
N LYS A 224 26.69 -10.34 20.63
CA LYS A 224 26.36 -11.76 20.54
C LYS A 224 25.03 -12.09 21.22
N LYS A 225 24.75 -11.50 22.39
CA LYS A 225 23.49 -11.69 23.09
C LYS A 225 22.30 -11.19 22.26
N GLU A 226 22.37 -9.98 21.73
CA GLU A 226 21.29 -9.37 20.95
C GLU A 226 21.08 -10.10 19.61
N LEU A 227 22.16 -10.48 18.91
CA LEU A 227 22.08 -11.26 17.67
C LEU A 227 21.53 -12.67 17.89
N THR A 228 21.90 -13.32 19.00
CA THR A 228 21.33 -14.63 19.37
C THR A 228 19.83 -14.50 19.60
N ARG A 229 19.40 -13.43 20.30
CA ARG A 229 17.99 -13.15 20.54
C ARG A 229 17.21 -12.93 19.24
N ALA A 230 17.76 -12.15 18.31
CA ALA A 230 17.14 -11.94 16.99
C ALA A 230 16.94 -13.28 16.24
N ASN A 231 17.96 -14.15 16.23
CA ASN A 231 17.90 -15.46 15.58
C ASN A 231 16.92 -16.43 16.26
N GLU A 232 16.81 -16.41 17.59
CA GLU A 232 15.81 -17.19 18.34
C GLU A 232 14.37 -16.77 18.00
N LEU A 233 14.15 -15.47 17.77
CA LEU A 233 12.85 -14.92 17.42
C LEU A 233 12.49 -15.25 15.96
N GLU A 234 13.45 -15.17 15.03
CA GLU A 234 13.25 -15.54 13.63
C GLU A 234 12.89 -17.03 13.46
N THR A 235 13.52 -17.91 14.25
CA THR A 235 13.26 -19.36 14.20
C THR A 235 11.98 -19.80 14.90
N LYS A 236 11.28 -18.89 15.60
CA LYS A 236 9.97 -19.09 16.21
C LYS A 236 8.94 -18.15 15.57
N PRO A 237 8.52 -18.39 14.32
CA PRO A 237 7.46 -17.58 13.73
C PRO A 237 6.20 -17.76 14.59
N ASN A 238 5.57 -16.62 14.94
CA ASN A 238 4.39 -16.50 15.80
C ASN A 238 3.40 -17.67 15.60
N GLU A 239 3.16 -18.45 16.66
CA GLU A 239 2.09 -19.46 16.74
C GLU A 239 0.70 -18.81 16.72
#